data_AF-A0A7S1U8U7-F1
#
_entry.id   AF-A0A7S1U8U7-F1
#
_cell.length_a   1.000
_cell.length_b   1.000
_cell.length_c   1.000
_cell.angle_alpha   90.00
_cell.angle_beta   90.00
_cell.angle_gamma   90.00
#
_symmetry.space_group_name_H-M   'P 1'
#
loop_
_entity.id
_entity.type
_entity.pdbx_description
1 polymer ?
#
loop_
_entity_poly.entity_id
_entity_poly.type
_entity_poly.pdbx_seq_one_letter_code
_entity_poly.pdbx_strand_id
1 'polypeptide(L)'
;DTYFERLQEDDQTSFDRLGSSVSINVDAGIAAVASGTADTGLGANSGEVYIYRLNAGVWELVGGLSGVANPAIGAASGFGAAIAIDRNINGEVTVAVSAPLAGLVYVFEYDSAGPTLTQQASLSVTECQGVFTCRMGMTNNGLAMNNELLAVGAPGIETVFVFKRSVDNAGAFQWSSSESIQSSEYDYDDILGNIKLHVQNFGISVDVSGRTIAVGAPFADYGNQGTEAVETYDTDGPYNQGLGRGKVFIFYTTPPMIEFTLRGDAVQNAGTFTIAVTNRGATETSAEVPYGATEDEVKTAIEDLANVDEVAVSKADVDMSVGAGVAWTVSFISEWGESLAATPTMALAWNGYGCAACTAFSSSWSDDPSIQMEVTSRVAALALAEDEAVQADDPTSAELYGFSLCLVGNQLLVGAMASNTKTYTTWDFETGDLKGWTATGDAFEHQPTYGDNSRYRSVYHGFGDNRSHGKAQSANHRGNYYIGTYEQRPGNGRSDYLNPSPSYAAGNYQGDGPVGKLTSQPFLILGDSITFYIGGGCDHLKEFVELLVDGLSVMRSTGKCNERMQKVVWDVTP
;
A
#
# COMPACT_ATOMS: atom_id res chain seq x y z
N ASP A 1 20.93 4.97 -24.14
CA ASP A 1 19.99 5.40 -25.20
C ASP A 1 18.58 5.17 -24.72
N THR A 2 17.82 6.25 -24.56
CA THR A 2 16.40 6.21 -24.24
C THR A 2 15.62 5.98 -25.54
N TYR A 3 14.97 4.83 -25.66
CA TYR A 3 14.11 4.48 -26.78
C TYR A 3 12.69 5.00 -26.51
N PHE A 4 12.10 5.67 -27.50
CA PHE A 4 10.74 6.21 -27.42
C PHE A 4 9.93 5.66 -28.59
N GLU A 5 8.77 5.08 -28.29
CA GLU A 5 7.82 4.58 -29.27
C GLU A 5 6.44 5.14 -28.98
N ARG A 6 5.68 5.47 -30.03
CA ARG A 6 4.34 6.04 -29.92
C ARG A 6 3.33 5.03 -30.46
N LEU A 7 2.50 4.49 -29.56
CA LEU A 7 1.38 3.61 -29.90
C LEU A 7 0.24 4.45 -30.51
N GLN A 8 -0.32 3.99 -31.64
CA GLN A 8 -1.38 4.66 -32.40
C GLN A 8 -2.31 3.60 -33.00
N GLU A 9 -3.59 3.94 -33.15
CA GLU A 9 -4.54 3.16 -33.96
C GLU A 9 -4.38 3.47 -35.46
N ASP A 10 -4.85 2.57 -36.32
CA ASP A 10 -4.73 2.67 -37.79
C ASP A 10 -5.67 3.75 -38.36
N ASP A 11 -6.87 3.90 -37.80
CA ASP A 11 -7.87 4.89 -38.19
C ASP A 11 -7.95 6.01 -37.14
N GLN A 12 -7.07 7.01 -37.25
CA GLN A 12 -6.99 8.15 -36.31
C GLN A 12 -8.21 9.09 -36.42
N THR A 13 -9.37 8.61 -36.03
CA THR A 13 -10.65 9.30 -36.01
C THR A 13 -10.67 10.35 -34.93
N SER A 14 -11.23 11.51 -35.26
CA SER A 14 -11.33 12.61 -34.31
C SER A 14 -12.39 12.30 -33.27
N PHE A 15 -12.06 12.54 -31.99
CA PHE A 15 -12.94 12.40 -30.82
C PHE A 15 -13.13 10.99 -30.25
N ASP A 16 -12.40 9.99 -30.72
CA ASP A 16 -12.54 8.60 -30.22
C ASP A 16 -11.84 8.40 -28.85
N ARG A 17 -11.02 9.39 -28.45
CA ARG A 17 -10.34 9.46 -27.15
C ARG A 17 -9.38 8.28 -26.90
N LEU A 18 -8.62 7.89 -27.91
CA LEU A 18 -7.50 6.96 -27.74
C LEU A 18 -6.60 7.39 -26.58
N GLY A 19 -6.33 6.46 -25.67
CA GLY A 19 -5.60 6.71 -24.42
C GLY A 19 -6.50 7.12 -23.25
N SER A 20 -7.82 6.96 -23.35
CA SER A 20 -8.75 7.24 -22.25
C SER A 20 -8.49 6.36 -21.01
N SER A 21 -8.00 5.15 -21.25
CA SER A 21 -7.51 4.22 -20.24
C SER A 21 -6.34 3.44 -20.82
N VAL A 22 -5.34 3.14 -19.99
CA VAL A 22 -4.16 2.38 -20.37
C VAL A 22 -3.78 1.41 -19.27
N SER A 23 -3.32 0.23 -19.64
CA SER A 23 -2.76 -0.74 -18.71
C SER A 23 -1.64 -1.51 -19.40
N ILE A 24 -0.61 -1.87 -18.64
CA ILE A 24 0.59 -2.52 -19.16
C ILE A 24 1.09 -3.54 -18.13
N ASN A 25 1.43 -4.73 -18.62
CA ASN A 25 2.21 -5.70 -17.87
C ASN A 25 3.49 -5.98 -18.68
N VAL A 26 4.60 -5.43 -18.20
CA VAL A 26 5.89 -5.46 -18.91
C VAL A 26 6.49 -6.86 -18.96
N ASP A 27 6.30 -7.66 -17.91
CA ASP A 27 6.83 -9.02 -17.80
C ASP A 27 6.10 -9.97 -18.75
N ALA A 28 4.81 -9.74 -18.94
CA ALA A 28 4.00 -10.39 -19.98
C ALA A 28 4.28 -9.84 -21.39
N GLY A 29 4.86 -8.65 -21.50
CA GLY A 29 5.04 -7.95 -22.75
C GLY A 29 3.71 -7.58 -23.42
N ILE A 30 2.70 -7.20 -22.65
CA ILE A 30 1.37 -6.84 -23.16
C ILE A 30 0.95 -5.46 -22.64
N ALA A 31 0.36 -4.66 -23.51
CA ALA A 31 -0.26 -3.38 -23.16
C ALA A 31 -1.64 -3.27 -23.82
N ALA A 32 -2.56 -2.58 -23.16
CA ALA A 32 -3.89 -2.27 -23.66
C ALA A 32 -4.16 -0.77 -23.59
N VAL A 33 -4.77 -0.23 -24.64
CA VAL A 33 -5.08 1.19 -24.78
C VAL A 33 -6.53 1.33 -25.24
N ALA A 34 -7.35 1.97 -24.44
CA ALA A 34 -8.75 2.23 -24.78
C ALA A 34 -8.90 3.45 -25.69
N SER A 35 -9.86 3.35 -26.61
CA SER A 35 -10.48 4.45 -27.33
C SER A 35 -11.95 4.50 -26.90
N GLY A 36 -12.18 5.12 -25.73
CA GLY A 36 -13.44 4.95 -24.98
C GLY A 36 -14.69 5.54 -25.63
N THR A 37 -14.55 6.33 -26.70
CA THR A 37 -15.67 6.86 -27.48
C THR A 37 -15.61 6.48 -28.95
N ALA A 38 -14.84 5.45 -29.31
CA ALA A 38 -14.78 4.93 -30.67
C ALA A 38 -16.16 4.47 -31.18
N ASP A 39 -16.43 4.79 -32.46
CA ASP A 39 -17.63 4.37 -33.19
C ASP A 39 -17.37 3.01 -33.84
N THR A 40 -17.79 1.91 -33.21
CA THR A 40 -17.63 0.56 -33.77
C THR A 40 -18.87 0.10 -34.54
N GLY A 41 -18.80 -1.09 -35.15
CA GLY A 41 -19.93 -1.76 -35.80
C GLY A 41 -21.15 -2.03 -34.89
N LEU A 42 -21.03 -1.79 -33.57
CA LEU A 42 -22.08 -1.92 -32.57
C LEU A 42 -22.88 -0.64 -32.34
N GLY A 43 -22.45 0.47 -32.94
CA GLY A 43 -23.09 1.78 -32.84
C GLY A 43 -22.19 2.85 -32.26
N ALA A 44 -22.70 4.08 -32.23
CA ALA A 44 -21.91 5.25 -31.87
C ALA A 44 -21.40 5.21 -30.41
N ASN A 45 -20.18 5.69 -30.19
CA ASN A 45 -19.49 5.75 -28.90
C ASN A 45 -19.52 4.41 -28.14
N SER A 46 -19.45 3.29 -28.86
CA SER A 46 -19.49 1.97 -28.23
C SER A 46 -18.20 1.67 -27.47
N GLY A 47 -17.07 2.24 -27.91
CA GLY A 47 -15.75 2.06 -27.32
C GLY A 47 -15.01 0.84 -27.89
N GLU A 48 -13.68 0.95 -27.97
CA GLU A 48 -12.78 -0.10 -28.45
C GLU A 48 -11.49 -0.13 -27.61
N VAL A 49 -10.86 -1.30 -27.48
CA VAL A 49 -9.58 -1.44 -26.76
C VAL A 49 -8.54 -2.09 -27.67
N TYR A 50 -7.42 -1.41 -27.90
CA TYR A 50 -6.31 -1.92 -28.70
C TYR A 50 -5.30 -2.63 -27.84
N ILE A 51 -4.81 -3.76 -28.31
CA ILE A 51 -3.86 -4.60 -27.60
C ILE A 51 -2.54 -4.60 -28.35
N TYR A 52 -1.46 -4.36 -27.61
CA TYR A 52 -0.10 -4.31 -28.12
C TYR A 52 0.74 -5.39 -27.44
N ARG A 53 1.66 -5.97 -28.21
CA ARG A 53 2.63 -6.95 -27.74
C ARG A 53 4.05 -6.43 -27.92
N LEU A 54 4.87 -6.61 -26.90
CA LEU A 54 6.29 -6.31 -26.94
C LEU A 54 7.04 -7.46 -27.62
N ASN A 55 7.51 -7.22 -28.84
CA ASN A 55 8.30 -8.16 -29.62
C ASN A 55 9.69 -7.57 -29.89
N ALA A 56 10.73 -8.21 -29.38
CA ALA A 56 12.13 -7.79 -29.55
C ALA A 56 12.40 -6.30 -29.20
N GLY A 57 11.69 -5.77 -28.20
CA GLY A 57 11.83 -4.38 -27.74
C GLY A 57 10.96 -3.36 -28.49
N VAL A 58 10.10 -3.81 -29.40
CA VAL A 58 9.17 -2.98 -30.19
C VAL A 58 7.74 -3.37 -29.85
N TRP A 59 6.85 -2.39 -29.69
CA TRP A 59 5.43 -2.64 -29.44
C TRP A 59 4.65 -2.76 -30.75
N GLU A 60 4.06 -3.92 -30.97
CA GLU A 60 3.30 -4.23 -32.19
C GLU A 60 1.80 -4.36 -31.86
N LEU A 61 0.93 -3.75 -32.68
CA LEU A 61 -0.52 -3.91 -32.55
C LEU A 61 -0.91 -5.37 -32.86
N VAL A 62 -1.54 -6.02 -31.89
CA VAL A 62 -2.07 -7.38 -31.98
C VAL A 62 -3.47 -7.36 -32.59
N GLY A 63 -4.31 -6.43 -32.14
CA GLY A 63 -5.68 -6.28 -32.61
C GLY A 63 -6.52 -5.36 -31.72
N GLY A 64 -7.75 -5.10 -32.17
CA GLY A 64 -8.77 -4.39 -31.43
C GLY A 64 -9.77 -5.34 -30.79
N LEU A 65 -10.15 -5.04 -29.55
CA LEU A 65 -11.29 -5.62 -28.87
C LEU A 65 -12.48 -4.70 -29.13
N SER A 66 -13.29 -5.08 -30.12
CA SER A 66 -14.60 -4.53 -30.39
C SER A 66 -15.60 -5.68 -30.54
N GLY A 67 -16.85 -5.48 -30.11
CA GLY A 67 -17.89 -6.50 -30.33
C GLY A 67 -17.80 -7.71 -29.40
N VAL A 68 -17.64 -7.46 -28.10
CA VAL A 68 -17.62 -8.51 -27.06
C VAL A 68 -18.86 -9.40 -27.13
N ALA A 69 -18.68 -10.71 -26.94
CA ALA A 69 -19.77 -11.66 -27.03
C ALA A 69 -20.69 -11.60 -25.80
N ASN A 70 -21.98 -11.81 -26.07
CA ASN A 70 -23.11 -12.03 -25.16
C ASN A 70 -22.87 -11.91 -23.63
N PRO A 71 -23.49 -10.93 -22.94
CA PRO A 71 -24.33 -9.88 -23.50
C PRO A 71 -23.49 -8.91 -24.35
N ALA A 72 -23.97 -8.64 -25.57
CA ALA A 72 -23.31 -7.70 -26.48
C ALA A 72 -23.40 -6.28 -25.90
N ILE A 73 -22.30 -5.53 -25.93
CA ILE A 73 -22.33 -4.10 -25.61
C ILE A 73 -23.09 -3.35 -26.70
N GLY A 74 -23.97 -2.43 -26.29
CA GLY A 74 -24.68 -1.52 -27.19
C GLY A 74 -23.90 -0.24 -27.46
N ALA A 75 -24.50 0.65 -28.26
CA ALA A 75 -24.03 2.02 -28.41
C ALA A 75 -23.90 2.71 -27.04
N ALA A 76 -22.89 3.58 -26.90
CA ALA A 76 -22.63 4.33 -25.66
C ALA A 76 -22.49 3.45 -24.40
N SER A 77 -21.90 2.25 -24.50
CA SER A 77 -21.69 1.36 -23.34
C SER A 77 -20.54 1.82 -22.41
N GLY A 78 -19.66 2.68 -22.93
CA GLY A 78 -18.44 3.09 -22.25
C GLY A 78 -17.38 1.98 -22.18
N PHE A 79 -17.40 1.02 -23.12
CA PHE A 79 -16.41 -0.05 -23.16
C PHE A 79 -14.99 0.53 -23.24
N GLY A 80 -14.09 0.05 -22.36
CA GLY A 80 -12.74 0.59 -22.24
C GLY A 80 -12.63 1.78 -21.27
N ALA A 81 -13.66 2.06 -20.46
CA ALA A 81 -13.58 3.11 -19.44
C ALA A 81 -12.44 2.87 -18.44
N ALA A 82 -12.21 1.61 -18.08
CA ALA A 82 -11.11 1.13 -17.24
C ALA A 82 -10.52 -0.15 -17.85
N ILE A 83 -9.22 -0.35 -17.68
CA ILE A 83 -8.53 -1.59 -18.09
C ILE A 83 -7.60 -2.03 -16.96
N ALA A 84 -7.61 -3.31 -16.63
CA ALA A 84 -6.60 -3.92 -15.77
C ALA A 84 -5.99 -5.14 -16.48
N ILE A 85 -4.66 -5.24 -16.45
CA ILE A 85 -3.92 -6.38 -16.99
C ILE A 85 -3.08 -6.95 -15.87
N ASP A 86 -3.19 -8.25 -15.66
CA ASP A 86 -2.18 -8.95 -14.89
C ASP A 86 -1.91 -10.35 -15.41
N ARG A 87 -0.78 -10.91 -14.98
CA ARG A 87 -0.35 -12.25 -15.30
C ARG A 87 -0.53 -13.12 -14.05
N ASN A 88 -1.15 -14.28 -14.20
CA ASN A 88 -1.21 -15.24 -13.11
C ASN A 88 0.12 -15.99 -12.94
N ILE A 89 0.19 -16.78 -11.88
CA ILE A 89 1.39 -17.55 -11.54
C ILE A 89 1.75 -18.61 -12.61
N ASN A 90 0.76 -19.15 -13.31
CA ASN A 90 0.96 -20.07 -14.45
C ASN A 90 1.46 -19.37 -15.71
N GLY A 91 1.53 -18.04 -15.66
CA GLY A 91 2.02 -17.21 -16.73
C GLY A 91 0.98 -16.80 -17.76
N GLU A 92 -0.30 -17.08 -17.53
CA GLU A 92 -1.42 -16.66 -18.37
C GLU A 92 -1.77 -15.21 -18.10
N VAL A 93 -2.05 -14.47 -19.15
CA VAL A 93 -2.28 -13.04 -19.08
C VAL A 93 -3.78 -12.78 -19.17
N THR A 94 -4.29 -12.05 -18.19
CA THR A 94 -5.70 -11.70 -18.06
C THR A 94 -5.87 -10.21 -18.31
N VAL A 95 -6.85 -9.85 -19.13
CA VAL A 95 -7.21 -8.47 -19.45
C VAL A 95 -8.66 -8.25 -19.04
N ALA A 96 -8.91 -7.39 -18.07
CA ALA A 96 -10.25 -6.98 -17.67
C ALA A 96 -10.58 -5.61 -18.25
N VAL A 97 -11.77 -5.47 -18.84
CA VAL A 97 -12.24 -4.23 -19.49
C VAL A 97 -13.65 -3.90 -19.02
N SER A 98 -13.87 -2.70 -18.49
CA SER A 98 -15.19 -2.28 -18.03
C SER A 98 -16.06 -1.72 -19.16
N ALA A 99 -17.38 -1.90 -19.01
CA ALA A 99 -18.44 -1.23 -19.74
C ALA A 99 -19.46 -0.67 -18.73
N PRO A 100 -19.15 0.46 -18.07
CA PRO A 100 -19.87 0.94 -16.90
C PRO A 100 -21.35 1.24 -17.15
N LEU A 101 -21.71 1.69 -18.36
CA LEU A 101 -23.11 1.99 -18.69
C LEU A 101 -23.93 0.73 -19.00
N ALA A 102 -23.26 -0.40 -19.26
CA ALA A 102 -23.88 -1.72 -19.30
C ALA A 102 -23.88 -2.43 -17.93
N GLY A 103 -23.12 -1.91 -16.93
CA GLY A 103 -22.96 -2.55 -15.63
C GLY A 103 -22.18 -3.87 -15.71
N LEU A 104 -21.18 -3.93 -16.61
CA LEU A 104 -20.43 -5.15 -16.92
C LEU A 104 -18.93 -4.92 -16.89
N VAL A 105 -18.19 -5.97 -16.55
CA VAL A 105 -16.74 -6.08 -16.78
C VAL A 105 -16.46 -7.35 -17.57
N TYR A 106 -15.77 -7.22 -18.69
CA TYR A 106 -15.40 -8.35 -19.54
C TYR A 106 -13.98 -8.80 -19.21
N VAL A 107 -13.79 -10.10 -19.12
CA VAL A 107 -12.48 -10.71 -18.86
C VAL A 107 -12.05 -11.48 -20.10
N PHE A 108 -10.88 -11.14 -20.60
CA PHE A 108 -10.21 -11.81 -21.70
C PHE A 108 -8.95 -12.48 -21.21
N GLU A 109 -8.61 -13.59 -21.84
CA GLU A 109 -7.35 -14.26 -21.66
C GLU A 109 -6.55 -14.16 -22.94
N TYR A 110 -5.28 -13.81 -22.79
CA TYR A 110 -4.34 -13.75 -23.88
C TYR A 110 -3.56 -15.06 -23.96
N ASP A 111 -3.76 -15.79 -25.06
CA ASP A 111 -3.03 -17.03 -25.32
C ASP A 111 -1.55 -16.69 -25.61
N SER A 112 -0.63 -17.27 -24.83
CA SER A 112 0.80 -17.07 -25.09
C SER A 112 1.29 -17.78 -26.36
N ALA A 113 0.56 -18.81 -26.82
CA ALA A 113 0.88 -19.62 -28.00
C ALA A 113 0.37 -19.00 -29.33
N GLY A 114 -0.53 -18.02 -29.28
CA GLY A 114 -1.04 -17.30 -30.45
C GLY A 114 -1.56 -15.91 -30.09
N PRO A 115 -1.49 -14.89 -30.97
CA PRO A 115 -1.83 -13.50 -30.63
C PRO A 115 -3.35 -13.26 -30.51
N THR A 116 -4.09 -14.21 -29.96
CA THR A 116 -5.56 -14.18 -29.87
C THR A 116 -6.00 -13.97 -28.44
N LEU A 117 -6.95 -13.05 -28.26
CA LEU A 117 -7.66 -12.88 -27.00
C LEU A 117 -9.00 -13.61 -27.06
N THR A 118 -9.26 -14.41 -26.05
CA THR A 118 -10.54 -15.11 -25.89
C THR A 118 -11.27 -14.54 -24.69
N GLN A 119 -12.52 -14.13 -24.88
CA GLN A 119 -13.37 -13.73 -23.76
C GLN A 119 -13.68 -14.96 -22.91
N GLN A 120 -13.32 -14.91 -21.63
CA GLN A 120 -13.55 -15.96 -20.65
C GLN A 120 -14.81 -15.73 -19.83
N ALA A 121 -15.10 -14.46 -19.49
CA ALA A 121 -16.22 -14.15 -18.62
C ALA A 121 -16.81 -12.76 -18.89
N SER A 122 -18.06 -12.60 -18.47
CA SER A 122 -18.77 -11.33 -18.34
C SER A 122 -19.22 -11.21 -16.89
N LEU A 123 -18.55 -10.36 -16.13
CA LEU A 123 -18.81 -10.14 -14.72
C LEU A 123 -19.90 -9.08 -14.56
N SER A 124 -20.88 -9.39 -13.72
CA SER A 124 -22.03 -8.54 -13.42
C SER A 124 -22.48 -8.79 -11.99
N VAL A 125 -22.99 -7.76 -11.34
CA VAL A 125 -23.56 -7.88 -9.98
C VAL A 125 -25.02 -7.45 -10.00
N THR A 126 -25.82 -8.06 -9.12
CA THR A 126 -27.26 -7.84 -9.03
C THR A 126 -27.63 -6.42 -8.68
N GLU A 127 -26.82 -5.78 -7.85
CA GLU A 127 -26.93 -4.42 -7.33
C GLU A 127 -26.83 -3.37 -8.44
N CYS A 128 -26.18 -3.72 -9.56
CA CYS A 128 -25.97 -2.84 -10.69
C CYS A 128 -26.95 -3.11 -11.85
N GLN A 129 -27.75 -4.18 -11.77
CA GLN A 129 -28.73 -4.49 -12.80
C GLN A 129 -29.88 -3.47 -12.79
N GLY A 130 -29.94 -2.64 -13.84
CA GLY A 130 -30.95 -1.57 -13.95
C GLY A 130 -30.67 -0.33 -13.10
N VAL A 131 -29.54 -0.28 -12.39
CA VAL A 131 -29.11 0.86 -11.57
C VAL A 131 -28.07 1.67 -12.33
N PHE A 132 -28.53 2.67 -13.09
CA PHE A 132 -27.68 3.52 -13.94
C PHE A 132 -26.61 4.32 -13.18
N THR A 133 -26.72 4.42 -11.85
CA THR A 133 -25.75 5.10 -11.00
C THR A 133 -24.58 4.19 -10.59
N CYS A 134 -24.74 2.86 -10.52
CA CYS A 134 -23.67 1.97 -10.05
C CYS A 134 -22.36 2.16 -10.85
N ARG A 135 -22.44 2.00 -12.18
CA ARG A 135 -21.35 2.26 -13.13
C ARG A 135 -20.03 1.57 -12.75
N MET A 136 -20.03 0.24 -12.79
CA MET A 136 -18.85 -0.60 -12.51
C MET A 136 -17.65 -0.22 -13.40
N GLY A 137 -16.51 0.11 -12.79
CA GLY A 137 -15.30 0.51 -13.49
C GLY A 137 -15.48 1.78 -14.34
N MET A 138 -16.22 2.78 -13.83
CA MET A 138 -16.53 4.01 -14.58
C MET A 138 -15.32 4.87 -14.93
N THR A 139 -14.34 4.91 -14.05
CA THR A 139 -13.13 5.73 -14.19
C THR A 139 -11.98 4.89 -14.72
N ASN A 140 -10.99 5.53 -15.33
CA ASN A 140 -9.78 4.84 -15.80
C ASN A 140 -8.96 4.17 -14.68
N ASN A 141 -9.20 4.53 -13.42
CA ASN A 141 -8.61 3.90 -12.24
C ASN A 141 -9.61 2.98 -11.50
N GLY A 142 -10.76 2.67 -12.10
CA GLY A 142 -11.85 1.94 -11.47
C GLY A 142 -11.73 0.41 -11.55
N LEU A 143 -10.66 -0.10 -12.14
CA LEU A 143 -10.31 -1.53 -12.15
C LEU A 143 -8.86 -1.70 -11.70
N ALA A 144 -8.63 -2.73 -10.90
CA ALA A 144 -7.29 -3.18 -10.57
C ALA A 144 -7.27 -4.69 -10.38
N MET A 145 -6.16 -5.32 -10.76
CA MET A 145 -6.01 -6.77 -10.75
C MET A 145 -4.64 -7.13 -10.20
N ASN A 146 -4.62 -8.14 -9.34
CA ASN A 146 -3.39 -8.84 -9.01
C ASN A 146 -3.64 -10.36 -8.98
N ASN A 147 -2.95 -11.10 -9.84
CA ASN A 147 -3.09 -12.54 -10.07
C ASN A 147 -4.52 -12.99 -10.37
N GLU A 148 -5.25 -13.36 -9.32
CA GLU A 148 -6.61 -13.93 -9.36
C GLU A 148 -7.64 -12.99 -8.75
N LEU A 149 -7.21 -11.89 -8.13
CA LEU A 149 -8.10 -10.91 -7.53
C LEU A 149 -8.33 -9.76 -8.51
N LEU A 150 -9.59 -9.46 -8.78
CA LEU A 150 -10.03 -8.29 -9.53
C LEU A 150 -10.92 -7.42 -8.65
N ALA A 151 -10.49 -6.18 -8.42
CA ALA A 151 -11.27 -5.15 -7.74
C ALA A 151 -11.94 -4.23 -8.76
N VAL A 152 -13.23 -3.98 -8.57
CA VAL A 152 -14.06 -3.17 -9.46
C VAL A 152 -14.77 -2.08 -8.69
N GLY A 153 -14.37 -0.84 -8.90
CA GLY A 153 -15.00 0.32 -8.27
C GLY A 153 -16.37 0.66 -8.87
N ALA A 154 -17.34 0.96 -8.02
CA ALA A 154 -18.68 1.40 -8.38
C ALA A 154 -19.07 2.65 -7.56
N PRO A 155 -18.43 3.81 -7.83
CA PRO A 155 -18.54 4.98 -6.96
C PRO A 155 -19.94 5.58 -6.88
N GLY A 156 -20.80 5.38 -7.87
CA GLY A 156 -22.16 5.91 -7.80
C GLY A 156 -23.10 5.12 -6.88
N ILE A 157 -22.61 4.05 -6.24
CA ILE A 157 -23.23 3.39 -5.08
C ILE A 157 -22.24 3.20 -3.92
N GLU A 158 -21.12 3.94 -3.91
CA GLU A 158 -20.12 3.94 -2.83
C GLU A 158 -19.63 2.53 -2.44
N THR A 159 -19.38 1.67 -3.44
CA THR A 159 -19.05 0.24 -3.24
C THR A 159 -17.92 -0.18 -4.18
N VAL A 160 -17.10 -1.13 -3.75
CA VAL A 160 -16.17 -1.88 -4.62
C VAL A 160 -16.58 -3.35 -4.61
N PHE A 161 -16.59 -3.98 -5.79
CA PHE A 161 -16.85 -5.40 -5.95
C PHE A 161 -15.53 -6.14 -6.18
N VAL A 162 -15.30 -7.18 -5.40
CA VAL A 162 -14.10 -8.02 -5.49
C VAL A 162 -14.48 -9.37 -6.07
N PHE A 163 -13.82 -9.75 -7.15
CA PHE A 163 -13.95 -11.05 -7.79
C PHE A 163 -12.66 -11.82 -7.62
N LYS A 164 -12.78 -13.11 -7.31
CA LYS A 164 -11.65 -14.02 -7.14
C LYS A 164 -11.75 -15.10 -8.21
N ARG A 165 -10.71 -15.31 -9.00
CA ARG A 165 -10.63 -16.42 -9.95
C ARG A 165 -10.19 -17.68 -9.20
N SER A 166 -10.80 -18.81 -9.55
CA SER A 166 -10.37 -20.13 -9.10
C SER A 166 -10.35 -21.11 -10.27
N VAL A 167 -9.69 -22.25 -10.07
CA VAL A 167 -9.68 -23.36 -11.02
C VAL A 167 -10.61 -24.44 -10.47
N ASP A 168 -11.57 -24.90 -11.30
CA ASP A 168 -12.43 -26.01 -10.91
C ASP A 168 -11.68 -27.36 -10.97
N ASN A 169 -12.32 -28.43 -10.48
CA ASN A 169 -11.72 -29.76 -10.49
C ASN A 169 -11.47 -30.33 -11.91
N ALA A 170 -12.02 -29.71 -12.95
CA ALA A 170 -11.79 -30.06 -14.35
C ALA A 170 -10.67 -29.21 -15.00
N GLY A 171 -10.05 -28.29 -14.25
CA GLY A 171 -9.00 -27.41 -14.74
C GLY A 171 -9.52 -26.16 -15.45
N ALA A 172 -10.83 -25.89 -15.41
CA ALA A 172 -11.40 -24.70 -16.03
C ALA A 172 -11.44 -23.53 -15.04
N PHE A 173 -11.05 -22.35 -15.51
CA PHE A 173 -11.14 -21.13 -14.72
C PHE A 173 -12.59 -20.71 -14.49
N GLN A 174 -12.89 -20.29 -13.27
CA GLN A 174 -14.18 -19.72 -12.87
C GLN A 174 -13.94 -18.48 -12.03
N TRP A 175 -14.77 -17.45 -12.22
CA TRP A 175 -14.79 -16.29 -11.34
C TRP A 175 -15.84 -16.48 -10.25
N SER A 176 -15.51 -16.09 -9.02
CA SER A 176 -16.41 -16.13 -7.88
C SER A 176 -17.61 -15.20 -8.08
N SER A 177 -18.64 -15.37 -7.24
CA SER A 177 -19.55 -14.27 -6.97
C SER A 177 -18.78 -13.09 -6.37
N SER A 178 -19.24 -11.87 -6.61
CA SER A 178 -18.64 -10.68 -6.03
C SER A 178 -18.79 -10.65 -4.51
N GLU A 179 -17.72 -10.26 -3.83
CA GLU A 179 -17.76 -9.76 -2.45
C GLU A 179 -17.83 -8.22 -2.52
N SER A 180 -18.74 -7.61 -1.76
CA SER A 180 -18.94 -6.16 -1.76
C SER A 180 -18.23 -5.55 -0.55
N ILE A 181 -17.41 -4.52 -0.78
CA ILE A 181 -16.77 -3.74 0.27
C ILE A 181 -17.20 -2.27 0.21
N GLN A 182 -17.32 -1.67 1.38
CA GLN A 182 -17.70 -0.28 1.61
C GLN A 182 -16.78 0.29 2.70
N SER A 183 -16.54 1.61 2.67
CA SER A 183 -15.77 2.28 3.72
C SER A 183 -16.49 2.23 5.07
N SER A 184 -15.73 2.30 6.15
CA SER A 184 -16.23 2.56 7.50
C SER A 184 -17.03 3.87 7.62
N GLU A 185 -16.84 4.81 6.69
CA GLU A 185 -17.61 6.06 6.59
C GLU A 185 -18.86 5.96 5.72
N TYR A 186 -19.19 4.79 5.13
CA TYR A 186 -20.37 4.64 4.27
C TYR A 186 -21.66 5.00 5.02
N ASP A 187 -22.49 5.86 4.41
CA ASP A 187 -23.71 6.38 5.04
C ASP A 187 -24.81 6.71 4.03
N TYR A 188 -26.07 6.67 4.48
CA TYR A 188 -27.24 7.04 3.70
C TYR A 188 -28.45 7.40 4.59
N ASP A 189 -29.27 8.33 4.10
CA ASP A 189 -30.55 8.68 4.74
C ASP A 189 -31.72 7.92 4.09
N ASP A 190 -32.74 7.53 4.87
CA ASP A 190 -34.04 7.05 4.40
C ASP A 190 -35.13 8.10 4.65
N ILE A 191 -35.36 8.96 3.65
CA ILE A 191 -36.32 10.04 3.73
C ILE A 191 -37.66 9.59 3.13
N LEU A 192 -38.53 9.05 4.00
CA LEU A 192 -39.87 8.55 3.65
C LEU A 192 -39.85 7.44 2.58
N GLY A 193 -38.89 6.53 2.64
CA GLY A 193 -38.69 5.45 1.66
C GLY A 193 -37.84 5.86 0.46
N ASN A 194 -37.27 7.07 0.45
CA ASN A 194 -36.32 7.50 -0.57
C ASN A 194 -34.92 7.46 0.02
N ILE A 195 -34.09 6.55 -0.50
CA ILE A 195 -32.69 6.43 -0.11
C ILE A 195 -31.91 7.61 -0.68
N LYS A 196 -31.29 8.40 0.20
CA LYS A 196 -30.34 9.45 -0.13
C LYS A 196 -28.95 8.99 0.29
N LEU A 197 -28.21 8.43 -0.66
CA LEU A 197 -26.82 8.02 -0.44
C LEU A 197 -25.93 9.25 -0.23
N HIS A 198 -25.06 9.21 0.79
CA HIS A 198 -24.05 10.23 0.98
C HIS A 198 -22.88 9.99 0.04
N VAL A 199 -22.50 11.01 -0.73
CA VAL A 199 -21.55 10.83 -1.83
C VAL A 199 -20.13 11.16 -1.40
N GLN A 200 -19.29 10.13 -1.27
CA GLN A 200 -17.86 10.19 -0.95
C GLN A 200 -16.98 9.88 -2.18
N ASN A 201 -17.58 9.32 -3.23
CA ASN A 201 -16.93 8.73 -4.40
C ASN A 201 -15.97 7.58 -4.04
N PHE A 202 -16.28 6.79 -3.02
CA PHE A 202 -15.59 5.54 -2.69
C PHE A 202 -15.60 4.58 -3.87
N GLY A 203 -14.41 4.12 -4.28
CA GLY A 203 -14.26 3.26 -5.46
C GLY A 203 -14.06 4.05 -6.76
N ILE A 204 -13.84 5.37 -6.70
CA ILE A 204 -13.43 6.14 -7.89
C ILE A 204 -12.03 5.74 -8.39
N SER A 205 -11.20 5.26 -7.48
CA SER A 205 -9.91 4.65 -7.79
C SER A 205 -9.72 3.44 -6.90
N VAL A 206 -9.16 2.37 -7.48
CA VAL A 206 -8.83 1.13 -6.78
C VAL A 206 -7.45 0.69 -7.23
N ASP A 207 -6.66 0.12 -6.33
CA ASP A 207 -5.47 -0.64 -6.70
C ASP A 207 -5.26 -1.85 -5.79
N VAL A 208 -4.58 -2.88 -6.30
CA VAL A 208 -4.40 -4.17 -5.61
C VAL A 208 -2.95 -4.61 -5.66
N SER A 209 -2.43 -5.05 -4.52
CA SER A 209 -1.15 -5.76 -4.45
C SER A 209 -1.27 -6.94 -3.48
N GLY A 210 -1.15 -8.15 -4.00
CA GLY A 210 -1.37 -9.38 -3.26
C GLY A 210 -2.79 -9.44 -2.68
N ARG A 211 -2.87 -9.31 -1.34
CA ARG A 211 -4.12 -9.39 -0.57
C ARG A 211 -4.62 -8.05 -0.06
N THR A 212 -3.92 -6.97 -0.42
CA THR A 212 -4.26 -5.60 -0.02
C THR A 212 -4.95 -4.90 -1.17
N ILE A 213 -6.09 -4.27 -0.87
CA ILE A 213 -6.84 -3.42 -1.80
C ILE A 213 -6.85 -2.01 -1.22
N ALA A 214 -6.36 -1.03 -1.98
CA ALA A 214 -6.50 0.37 -1.65
C ALA A 214 -7.68 0.97 -2.43
N VAL A 215 -8.55 1.72 -1.76
CA VAL A 215 -9.75 2.31 -2.36
C VAL A 215 -9.82 3.80 -2.06
N GLY A 216 -9.87 4.62 -3.11
CA GLY A 216 -9.94 6.07 -2.98
C GLY A 216 -11.36 6.59 -2.84
N ALA A 217 -11.54 7.60 -1.97
CA ALA A 217 -12.78 8.32 -1.73
C ALA A 217 -12.49 9.83 -1.58
N PRO A 218 -12.38 10.58 -2.69
CA PRO A 218 -11.87 11.96 -2.70
C PRO A 218 -12.81 12.96 -2.02
N PHE A 219 -14.07 12.59 -1.78
CA PHE A 219 -15.02 13.44 -1.07
C PHE A 219 -15.28 12.98 0.36
N ALA A 220 -14.60 11.93 0.86
CA ALA A 220 -14.66 11.53 2.26
C ALA A 220 -14.21 12.66 3.20
N ASP A 221 -14.57 12.54 4.48
CA ASP A 221 -14.27 13.54 5.51
C ASP A 221 -14.78 14.97 5.15
N TYR A 222 -16.06 15.03 4.77
CA TYR A 222 -16.78 16.22 4.31
C TYR A 222 -17.62 16.91 5.40
N GLY A 223 -17.53 16.44 6.65
CA GLY A 223 -18.27 16.98 7.79
C GLY A 223 -19.74 16.55 7.83
N ASN A 224 -19.98 15.23 7.81
CA ASN A 224 -21.30 14.63 8.04
C ASN A 224 -21.98 15.25 9.28
N GLN A 225 -23.28 15.56 9.15
CA GLN A 225 -24.09 16.20 10.21
C GLN A 225 -24.91 15.19 11.02
N GLY A 226 -24.92 13.92 10.60
CA GLY A 226 -25.64 12.80 11.21
C GLY A 226 -24.84 12.03 12.27
N THR A 227 -25.39 10.88 12.64
CA THR A 227 -24.74 9.85 13.47
C THR A 227 -24.58 8.57 12.63
N GLU A 228 -24.08 7.47 13.20
CA GLU A 228 -23.96 6.19 12.48
C GLU A 228 -25.32 5.48 12.20
N ALA A 229 -26.45 6.17 12.30
CA ALA A 229 -27.77 5.55 12.29
C ALA A 229 -28.66 6.17 11.23
N VAL A 230 -29.11 5.35 10.26
CA VAL A 230 -29.95 5.75 9.13
C VAL A 230 -30.99 6.81 9.51
N GLU A 231 -30.78 8.02 9.00
CA GLU A 231 -31.60 9.17 9.32
C GLU A 231 -32.84 9.29 8.45
N THR A 232 -33.85 9.98 8.97
CA THR A 232 -35.13 10.24 8.28
C THR A 232 -35.21 11.64 7.66
N TYR A 233 -34.08 12.35 7.68
CA TYR A 233 -33.91 13.70 7.15
C TYR A 233 -32.51 13.79 6.53
N ASP A 234 -32.32 14.81 5.69
CA ASP A 234 -31.06 15.01 4.97
C ASP A 234 -29.93 15.40 5.92
N THR A 235 -28.97 14.50 6.11
CA THR A 235 -27.75 14.74 6.91
C THR A 235 -26.48 14.82 6.08
N ASP A 236 -26.60 14.58 4.78
CA ASP A 236 -25.51 14.74 3.84
C ASP A 236 -24.94 16.17 3.91
N GLY A 237 -23.63 16.28 3.74
CA GLY A 237 -22.96 17.58 3.82
C GLY A 237 -23.53 18.55 2.79
N PRO A 238 -23.55 19.87 3.09
CA PRO A 238 -24.12 20.84 2.16
C PRO A 238 -23.35 20.94 0.83
N TYR A 239 -22.08 20.50 0.79
CA TYR A 239 -21.26 20.45 -0.41
C TYR A 239 -20.03 19.54 -0.28
N ASN A 240 -20.21 18.23 -0.45
CA ASN A 240 -19.13 17.25 -0.25
C ASN A 240 -17.95 17.46 -1.20
N GLN A 241 -18.20 17.84 -2.47
CA GLN A 241 -17.11 18.01 -3.44
C GLN A 241 -16.16 19.17 -3.09
N GLY A 242 -16.64 20.18 -2.37
CA GLY A 242 -15.81 21.31 -1.95
C GLY A 242 -15.34 21.26 -0.50
N LEU A 243 -15.96 20.42 0.33
CA LEU A 243 -15.62 20.30 1.76
C LEU A 243 -14.84 19.04 2.07
N GLY A 244 -15.05 17.97 1.29
CA GLY A 244 -14.36 16.69 1.40
C GLY A 244 -12.85 16.88 1.36
N ARG A 245 -12.18 16.23 2.32
CA ARG A 245 -10.73 16.27 2.47
C ARG A 245 -10.05 15.03 1.87
N GLY A 246 -10.85 14.05 1.47
CA GLY A 246 -10.42 12.84 0.77
C GLY A 246 -9.73 11.84 1.70
N LYS A 247 -9.98 10.56 1.47
CA LYS A 247 -9.36 9.44 2.18
C LYS A 247 -9.06 8.30 1.22
N VAL A 248 -8.16 7.42 1.63
CA VAL A 248 -7.93 6.11 1.02
C VAL A 248 -8.16 5.05 2.07
N PHE A 249 -9.04 4.11 1.81
CA PHE A 249 -9.33 3.01 2.72
C PHE A 249 -8.57 1.77 2.26
N ILE A 250 -7.88 1.13 3.19
CA ILE A 250 -7.07 -0.07 2.96
C ILE A 250 -7.85 -1.26 3.46
N PHE A 251 -8.07 -2.22 2.58
CA PHE A 251 -8.71 -3.50 2.90
C PHE A 251 -7.68 -4.61 2.79
N TYR A 252 -7.71 -5.53 3.73
CA TYR A 252 -6.82 -6.68 3.75
C TYR A 252 -7.57 -7.95 4.11
N THR A 253 -7.13 -9.07 3.53
CA THR A 253 -7.61 -10.41 3.88
C THR A 253 -6.44 -11.30 4.28
N THR A 254 -6.56 -11.92 5.45
CA THR A 254 -5.52 -12.82 5.95
C THR A 254 -5.59 -14.15 5.19
N PRO A 255 -4.45 -14.69 4.69
CA PRO A 255 -4.41 -16.01 4.07
C PRO A 255 -4.69 -17.13 5.07
N PRO A 256 -5.10 -18.31 4.60
CA PRO A 256 -5.12 -19.49 5.43
C PRO A 256 -3.68 -19.87 5.79
N MET A 257 -3.49 -20.23 7.06
CA MET A 257 -2.18 -20.51 7.63
C MET A 257 -2.14 -21.91 8.22
N ILE A 258 -1.00 -22.57 8.07
CA ILE A 258 -0.69 -23.84 8.73
C ILE A 258 0.61 -23.64 9.49
N GLU A 259 0.57 -23.89 10.79
CA GLU A 259 1.77 -23.95 11.60
C GLU A 259 2.14 -25.41 11.85
N PHE A 260 3.42 -25.73 11.68
CA PHE A 260 3.97 -27.00 12.11
C PHE A 260 5.24 -26.83 12.92
N THR A 261 5.49 -27.77 13.82
CA THR A 261 6.64 -27.72 14.73
C THR A 261 7.53 -28.95 14.59
N LEU A 262 8.84 -28.75 14.77
CA LEU A 262 9.82 -29.79 15.02
C LEU A 262 10.32 -29.65 16.46
N ARG A 263 10.23 -30.72 17.24
CA ARG A 263 10.63 -30.77 18.66
C ARG A 263 11.79 -31.73 18.87
N GLY A 264 12.48 -31.58 19.99
CA GLY A 264 13.51 -32.51 20.43
C GLY A 264 13.91 -32.30 21.88
N ASP A 265 14.38 -33.36 22.54
CA ASP A 265 14.91 -33.31 23.91
C ASP A 265 16.18 -32.44 23.98
N ALA A 266 16.82 -32.19 22.83
CA ALA A 266 17.94 -31.29 22.64
C ALA A 266 17.87 -30.62 21.25
N VAL A 267 18.61 -29.52 21.07
CA VAL A 267 18.72 -28.82 19.79
C VAL A 267 19.15 -29.79 18.69
N GLN A 268 18.41 -29.77 17.58
CA GLN A 268 18.69 -30.63 16.44
C GLN A 268 19.96 -30.15 15.70
N ASN A 269 20.80 -31.08 15.26
CA ASN A 269 21.96 -30.81 14.39
C ASN A 269 22.03 -31.69 13.14
N ALA A 270 21.09 -32.64 12.99
CA ALA A 270 20.93 -33.50 11.83
C ALA A 270 19.48 -33.97 11.70
N GLY A 271 19.11 -34.40 10.50
CA GLY A 271 17.82 -35.01 10.16
C GLY A 271 17.12 -34.33 8.99
N THR A 272 16.21 -35.06 8.35
CA THR A 272 15.37 -34.56 7.24
C THR A 272 13.93 -35.00 7.41
N PHE A 273 13.01 -34.26 6.79
CA PHE A 273 11.58 -34.55 6.74
C PHE A 273 11.01 -34.20 5.37
N THR A 274 9.81 -34.70 5.07
CA THR A 274 9.05 -34.33 3.87
C THR A 274 7.71 -33.71 4.27
N ILE A 275 7.22 -32.79 3.46
CA ILE A 275 5.95 -32.09 3.65
C ILE A 275 5.00 -32.55 2.55
N ALA A 276 3.90 -33.19 2.93
CA ALA A 276 2.82 -33.52 2.01
C ALA A 276 1.69 -32.49 2.15
N VAL A 277 1.35 -31.79 1.08
CA VAL A 277 0.27 -30.80 1.05
C VAL A 277 -0.89 -31.33 0.22
N THR A 278 -2.09 -31.37 0.80
CA THR A 278 -3.32 -31.59 0.05
C THR A 278 -3.99 -30.27 -0.21
N ASN A 279 -4.08 -29.91 -1.49
CA ASN A 279 -4.71 -28.69 -1.99
C ASN A 279 -5.34 -28.97 -3.36
N ARG A 280 -6.42 -28.26 -3.72
CA ARG A 280 -7.12 -28.41 -5.02
C ARG A 280 -7.46 -29.86 -5.41
N GLY A 281 -7.80 -30.68 -4.41
CA GLY A 281 -8.16 -32.09 -4.60
C GLY A 281 -7.00 -33.05 -4.89
N ALA A 282 -5.75 -32.57 -4.89
CA ALA A 282 -4.55 -33.38 -5.08
C ALA A 282 -3.65 -33.32 -3.83
N THR A 283 -2.87 -34.38 -3.58
CA THR A 283 -1.84 -34.42 -2.54
C THR A 283 -0.48 -34.60 -3.20
N GLU A 284 0.40 -33.63 -2.99
CA GLU A 284 1.79 -33.67 -3.47
C GLU A 284 2.75 -33.70 -2.28
N THR A 285 3.92 -34.30 -2.45
CA THR A 285 4.93 -34.44 -1.39
C THR A 285 6.24 -33.79 -1.81
N SER A 286 6.81 -32.96 -0.94
CA SER A 286 8.07 -32.27 -1.19
C SER A 286 9.26 -33.23 -1.26
N ALA A 287 10.36 -32.74 -1.81
CA ALA A 287 11.68 -33.33 -1.54
C ALA A 287 12.02 -33.28 -0.03
N GLU A 288 13.09 -33.97 0.36
CA GLU A 288 13.58 -33.94 1.74
C GLU A 288 14.05 -32.53 2.13
N VAL A 289 13.45 -32.00 3.20
CA VAL A 289 13.76 -30.72 3.82
C VAL A 289 14.63 -30.97 5.06
N PRO A 290 15.76 -30.24 5.23
CA PRO A 290 16.62 -30.42 6.39
C PRO A 290 16.01 -29.87 7.69
N TYR A 291 16.36 -30.45 8.84
CA TYR A 291 15.88 -30.03 10.17
C TYR A 291 16.03 -28.52 10.45
N GLY A 292 17.08 -27.92 9.89
CA GLY A 292 17.45 -26.53 10.12
C GLY A 292 16.93 -25.57 9.06
N ALA A 293 16.05 -26.03 8.16
CA ALA A 293 15.64 -25.30 6.97
C ALA A 293 15.27 -23.85 7.26
N THR A 294 15.76 -22.94 6.43
CA THR A 294 15.36 -21.52 6.45
C THR A 294 13.92 -21.36 5.98
N GLU A 295 13.34 -20.18 6.20
CA GLU A 295 12.05 -19.80 5.64
C GLU A 295 12.01 -20.01 4.12
N ASP A 296 13.06 -19.58 3.41
CA ASP A 296 13.18 -19.71 1.96
C ASP A 296 13.28 -21.17 1.49
N GLU A 297 13.96 -22.04 2.24
CA GLU A 297 14.08 -23.46 1.91
C GLU A 297 12.73 -24.18 2.06
N VAL A 298 11.97 -23.87 3.12
CA VAL A 298 10.61 -24.41 3.31
C VAL A 298 9.65 -23.84 2.27
N LYS A 299 9.73 -22.53 1.98
CA LYS A 299 8.96 -21.88 0.92
C LYS A 299 9.20 -22.59 -0.42
N THR A 300 10.45 -22.71 -0.84
CA THR A 300 10.83 -23.38 -2.10
C THR A 300 10.30 -24.82 -2.15
N ALA A 301 10.48 -25.59 -1.08
CA ALA A 301 10.02 -26.99 -1.03
C ALA A 301 8.49 -27.15 -1.17
N ILE A 302 7.72 -26.13 -0.75
CA ILE A 302 6.27 -26.12 -0.85
C ILE A 302 5.82 -25.55 -2.20
N GLU A 303 6.47 -24.52 -2.73
CA GLU A 303 6.15 -23.93 -4.06
C GLU A 303 6.58 -24.83 -5.23
N ASP A 304 7.49 -25.78 -5.02
CA ASP A 304 7.81 -26.83 -5.98
C ASP A 304 6.66 -27.86 -6.17
N LEU A 305 5.65 -27.84 -5.29
CA LEU A 305 4.50 -28.73 -5.38
C LEU A 305 3.51 -28.21 -6.44
N ALA A 306 3.17 -29.04 -7.43
CA ALA A 306 2.30 -28.64 -8.53
C ALA A 306 0.86 -28.24 -8.12
N ASN A 307 0.46 -28.51 -6.87
CA ASN A 307 -0.84 -28.15 -6.32
C ASN A 307 -0.79 -26.94 -5.37
N VAL A 308 0.37 -26.30 -5.21
CA VAL A 308 0.55 -25.09 -4.40
C VAL A 308 1.16 -24.00 -5.28
N ASP A 309 0.57 -22.82 -5.19
CA ASP A 309 1.07 -21.63 -5.89
C ASP A 309 2.00 -20.86 -4.94
N GLU A 310 1.62 -19.64 -4.52
CA GLU A 310 2.48 -18.79 -3.68
C GLU A 310 2.23 -19.02 -2.18
N VAL A 311 3.32 -19.16 -1.42
CA VAL A 311 3.30 -19.18 0.05
C VAL A 311 4.28 -18.19 0.66
N ALA A 312 3.94 -17.65 1.83
CA ALA A 312 4.90 -16.97 2.71
C ALA A 312 5.22 -17.89 3.89
N VAL A 313 6.49 -17.95 4.29
CA VAL A 313 6.94 -18.77 5.43
C VAL A 313 7.62 -17.90 6.46
N SER A 314 7.27 -18.07 7.73
CA SER A 314 8.01 -17.49 8.87
C SER A 314 8.47 -18.59 9.81
N LYS A 315 9.66 -18.43 10.40
CA LYS A 315 10.23 -19.38 11.35
C LYS A 315 10.36 -18.73 12.73
N ALA A 316 10.06 -19.49 13.78
CA ALA A 316 10.20 -19.04 15.16
C ALA A 316 10.76 -20.17 16.04
N ASP A 317 11.58 -19.82 17.02
CA ASP A 317 11.94 -20.75 18.09
C ASP A 317 10.73 -20.95 19.02
N VAL A 318 10.49 -22.19 19.41
CA VAL A 318 9.40 -22.56 20.32
C VAL A 318 9.96 -22.62 21.73
N ASP A 319 9.41 -21.81 22.63
CA ASP A 319 9.76 -21.89 24.05
C ASP A 319 9.16 -23.16 24.66
N MET A 320 10.03 -24.07 25.09
CA MET A 320 9.67 -25.36 25.64
C MET A 320 10.18 -25.45 27.08
N SER A 321 9.32 -25.93 27.98
CA SER A 321 9.67 -26.11 29.39
C SER A 321 10.84 -27.09 29.59
N VAL A 322 10.96 -28.08 28.69
CA VAL A 322 12.10 -29.00 28.54
C VAL A 322 12.29 -29.24 27.04
N GLY A 323 13.53 -29.11 26.55
CA GLY A 323 13.89 -29.40 25.15
C GLY A 323 14.13 -28.16 24.28
N ALA A 324 14.09 -28.35 22.96
CA ALA A 324 14.19 -27.31 21.95
C ALA A 324 13.17 -27.57 20.84
N GLY A 325 12.61 -26.50 20.28
CA GLY A 325 11.67 -26.60 19.18
C GLY A 325 11.74 -25.43 18.23
N VAL A 326 11.31 -25.67 17.01
CA VAL A 326 11.18 -24.68 15.95
C VAL A 326 9.80 -24.83 15.33
N ALA A 327 9.14 -23.72 15.06
CA ALA A 327 7.88 -23.64 14.36
C ALA A 327 8.06 -22.94 13.01
N TRP A 328 7.39 -23.44 11.99
CA TRP A 328 7.20 -22.76 10.72
C TRP A 328 5.73 -22.47 10.52
N THR A 329 5.41 -21.24 10.17
CA THR A 329 4.06 -20.83 9.76
C THR A 329 4.06 -20.63 8.26
N VAL A 330 3.27 -21.44 7.56
CA VAL A 330 3.09 -21.37 6.11
C VAL A 330 1.76 -20.68 5.83
N SER A 331 1.82 -19.53 5.17
CA SER A 331 0.67 -18.73 4.74
C SER A 331 0.43 -18.95 3.25
N PHE A 332 -0.73 -19.49 2.88
CA PHE A 332 -1.04 -19.80 1.49
C PHE A 332 -1.63 -18.57 0.79
N ILE A 333 -0.79 -17.79 0.11
CA ILE A 333 -1.13 -16.46 -0.41
C ILE A 333 -2.17 -16.56 -1.53
N SER A 334 -2.14 -17.59 -2.36
CA SER A 334 -3.11 -17.79 -3.44
C SER A 334 -4.45 -18.38 -3.01
N GLU A 335 -4.60 -18.77 -1.73
CA GLU A 335 -5.78 -19.54 -1.29
C GLU A 335 -6.80 -18.69 -0.52
N TRP A 336 -8.01 -18.56 -1.02
CA TRP A 336 -9.02 -17.61 -0.50
C TRP A 336 -10.08 -18.24 0.40
N GLY A 337 -9.94 -19.52 0.77
CA GLY A 337 -10.97 -20.28 1.47
C GLY A 337 -11.19 -19.83 2.93
N GLU A 338 -12.37 -19.27 3.21
CA GLU A 338 -12.79 -18.82 4.56
C GLU A 338 -13.32 -19.95 5.46
N SER A 339 -13.16 -21.20 5.05
CA SER A 339 -13.52 -22.37 5.85
C SER A 339 -12.33 -23.30 6.01
N LEU A 340 -12.23 -23.96 7.17
CA LEU A 340 -11.19 -24.97 7.43
C LEU A 340 -11.27 -26.19 6.48
N ALA A 341 -12.40 -26.37 5.79
CA ALA A 341 -12.55 -27.40 4.77
C ALA A 341 -11.94 -26.97 3.43
N ALA A 342 -11.90 -25.67 3.15
CA ALA A 342 -11.28 -25.09 1.97
C ALA A 342 -9.80 -24.76 2.18
N THR A 343 -9.30 -24.83 3.42
CA THR A 343 -7.86 -24.64 3.68
C THR A 343 -7.06 -25.87 3.28
N PRO A 344 -5.85 -25.69 2.72
CA PRO A 344 -4.93 -26.79 2.52
C PRO A 344 -4.73 -27.62 3.80
N THR A 345 -4.45 -28.90 3.63
CA THR A 345 -4.03 -29.76 4.75
C THR A 345 -2.58 -30.15 4.54
N MET A 346 -1.88 -30.40 5.64
CA MET A 346 -0.47 -30.75 5.64
C MET A 346 -0.25 -32.01 6.46
N ALA A 347 0.61 -32.89 5.97
CA ALA A 347 1.11 -34.06 6.70
C ALA A 347 2.64 -34.07 6.62
N LEU A 348 3.27 -34.35 7.75
CA LEU A 348 4.71 -34.37 7.89
C LEU A 348 5.17 -35.82 7.99
N ALA A 349 6.30 -36.14 7.37
CA ALA A 349 6.89 -37.46 7.47
C ALA A 349 8.40 -37.37 7.68
N TRP A 350 8.94 -38.21 8.56
CA TRP A 350 10.36 -38.27 8.90
C TRP A 350 10.80 -39.72 9.16
N ASN A 351 12.07 -39.92 9.50
CA ASN A 351 12.61 -41.26 9.72
C ASN A 351 11.82 -42.04 10.78
N GLY A 352 11.29 -43.21 10.41
CA GLY A 352 10.46 -44.04 11.27
C GLY A 352 8.97 -43.66 11.31
N TYR A 353 8.58 -42.54 10.69
CA TYR A 353 7.23 -41.98 10.70
C TYR A 353 6.86 -41.50 9.30
N GLY A 354 6.59 -42.45 8.39
CA GLY A 354 6.13 -42.16 7.02
C GLY A 354 7.23 -41.89 5.99
N CYS A 355 8.46 -41.57 6.39
CA CYS A 355 9.58 -41.36 5.45
C CYS A 355 10.79 -42.25 5.81
N ALA A 356 10.89 -43.42 5.19
CA ALA A 356 12.00 -44.35 5.46
C ALA A 356 13.35 -43.88 4.87
N ALA A 357 13.32 -43.04 3.83
CA ALA A 357 14.51 -42.49 3.19
C ALA A 357 15.13 -41.32 3.99
N CYS A 358 14.30 -40.61 4.75
CA CYS A 358 14.71 -39.46 5.53
C CYS A 358 15.82 -39.82 6.53
N THR A 359 16.76 -38.90 6.69
CA THR A 359 17.81 -38.99 7.70
C THR A 359 17.20 -38.80 9.09
N ALA A 360 17.55 -39.68 10.04
CA ALA A 360 17.04 -39.57 11.40
C ALA A 360 17.47 -38.27 12.08
N PHE A 361 16.56 -37.69 12.86
CA PHE A 361 16.86 -36.53 13.70
C PHE A 361 17.90 -36.86 14.77
N SER A 362 18.76 -35.89 15.08
CA SER A 362 19.85 -36.06 16.04
C SER A 362 19.39 -36.26 17.49
N SER A 363 18.21 -35.76 17.84
CA SER A 363 17.54 -36.01 19.12
C SER A 363 16.10 -36.44 18.89
N SER A 364 15.56 -37.30 19.75
CA SER A 364 14.14 -37.67 19.78
C SER A 364 13.31 -36.64 20.56
N TRP A 365 11.99 -36.80 20.56
CA TRP A 365 11.11 -36.17 21.54
C TRP A 365 10.61 -37.25 22.51
N SER A 366 11.14 -37.28 23.73
CA SER A 366 10.93 -38.40 24.67
C SER A 366 9.53 -38.46 25.27
N ASP A 367 8.83 -37.32 25.36
CA ASP A 367 7.44 -37.28 25.84
C ASP A 367 6.50 -38.07 24.92
N ASP A 368 6.61 -37.87 23.61
CA ASP A 368 5.92 -38.67 22.60
C ASP A 368 6.63 -38.57 21.23
N PRO A 369 7.41 -39.58 20.84
CA PRO A 369 8.14 -39.57 19.57
C PRO A 369 7.26 -39.43 18.32
N SER A 370 5.95 -39.72 18.40
CA SER A 370 5.02 -39.63 17.26
C SER A 370 4.58 -38.20 16.93
N ILE A 371 4.79 -37.26 17.85
CA ILE A 371 4.51 -35.82 17.66
C ILE A 371 5.80 -35.01 17.62
N GLN A 372 6.94 -35.67 17.36
CA GLN A 372 8.21 -34.97 17.18
C GLN A 372 8.12 -33.93 16.05
N MET A 373 7.38 -34.28 14.98
CA MET A 373 6.86 -33.29 14.05
C MET A 373 5.33 -33.34 14.00
N GLU A 374 4.71 -32.18 14.13
CA GLU A 374 3.26 -32.07 14.24
C GLU A 374 2.77 -30.74 13.64
N VAL A 375 1.65 -30.79 12.92
CA VAL A 375 0.88 -29.60 12.54
C VAL A 375 0.13 -29.12 13.78
N THR A 376 0.55 -27.98 14.34
CA THR A 376 0.05 -27.46 15.61
C THR A 376 -1.17 -26.58 15.46
N SER A 377 -1.30 -25.87 14.34
CA SER A 377 -2.49 -25.05 14.08
C SER A 377 -2.81 -24.97 12.59
N ARG A 378 -4.11 -24.77 12.32
CA ARG A 378 -4.65 -24.46 11.00
C ARG A 378 -5.66 -23.34 11.14
N VAL A 379 -5.50 -22.29 10.36
CA VAL A 379 -6.34 -21.09 10.36
C VAL A 379 -6.93 -20.92 8.97
N ALA A 380 -8.24 -20.65 8.89
CA ALA A 380 -8.91 -20.30 7.65
C ALA A 380 -8.54 -18.90 7.17
N ALA A 381 -8.74 -18.61 5.88
CA ALA A 381 -8.68 -17.24 5.43
C ALA A 381 -9.71 -16.39 6.22
N LEU A 382 -9.38 -15.14 6.49
CA LEU A 382 -10.35 -14.19 7.03
C LEU A 382 -11.02 -13.44 5.89
N ALA A 383 -12.30 -13.13 6.07
CA ALA A 383 -13.04 -12.26 5.16
C ALA A 383 -12.30 -10.92 4.97
N LEU A 384 -12.53 -10.29 3.82
CA LEU A 384 -11.94 -9.00 3.53
C LEU A 384 -12.51 -7.96 4.50
N ALA A 385 -11.64 -7.19 5.16
CA ALA A 385 -12.04 -6.17 6.12
C ALA A 385 -11.20 -4.91 5.92
N GLU A 386 -11.77 -3.76 6.30
CA GLU A 386 -11.00 -2.52 6.40
C GLU A 386 -9.96 -2.66 7.51
N ASP A 387 -8.71 -2.40 7.16
CA ASP A 387 -7.56 -2.41 8.07
C ASP A 387 -7.27 -1.00 8.59
N GLU A 388 -7.23 -0.01 7.68
CA GLU A 388 -7.03 1.38 8.04
C GLU A 388 -7.59 2.38 7.01
N ALA A 389 -7.71 3.64 7.42
CA ALA A 389 -8.01 4.76 6.53
C ALA A 389 -6.84 5.75 6.54
N VAL A 390 -6.24 5.97 5.38
CA VAL A 390 -5.09 6.84 5.15
C VAL A 390 -5.55 8.18 4.60
N GLN A 391 -4.92 9.25 5.09
CA GLN A 391 -5.16 10.62 4.65
C GLN A 391 -3.83 11.39 4.68
N ALA A 392 -3.74 12.50 3.95
CA ALA A 392 -2.61 13.42 4.10
C ALA A 392 -2.54 13.96 5.55
N ASP A 393 -1.33 14.22 6.06
CA ASP A 393 -1.11 14.78 7.42
C ASP A 393 -1.71 16.19 7.61
N ASP A 394 -1.97 16.88 6.50
CA ASP A 394 -2.51 18.23 6.39
C ASP A 394 -3.75 18.28 5.50
N PRO A 395 -4.81 17.54 5.85
CA PRO A 395 -5.97 17.39 4.98
C PRO A 395 -6.65 18.74 4.76
N THR A 396 -6.69 19.21 3.52
CA THR A 396 -7.45 20.40 3.15
C THR A 396 -8.58 20.07 2.19
N SER A 397 -9.67 20.83 2.29
CA SER A 397 -10.86 20.57 1.51
C SER A 397 -10.59 20.75 0.01
N ALA A 398 -11.26 19.91 -0.79
CA ALA A 398 -11.25 19.94 -2.24
C ALA A 398 -9.89 19.64 -2.91
N GLU A 399 -8.92 19.03 -2.21
CA GLU A 399 -7.66 18.57 -2.84
C GLU A 399 -7.82 17.26 -3.62
N LEU A 400 -8.95 16.55 -3.44
CA LEU A 400 -9.26 15.28 -4.09
C LEU A 400 -8.23 14.19 -3.78
N TYR A 401 -7.76 14.12 -2.53
CA TYR A 401 -6.88 13.05 -2.08
C TYR A 401 -7.55 11.68 -2.25
N GLY A 402 -6.87 10.73 -2.91
CA GLY A 402 -7.47 9.44 -3.27
C GLY A 402 -8.14 9.42 -4.65
N PHE A 403 -7.90 10.41 -5.51
CA PHE A 403 -8.46 10.42 -6.87
C PHE A 403 -7.79 9.39 -7.81
N SER A 404 -6.52 9.07 -7.56
CA SER A 404 -5.76 8.03 -8.27
C SER A 404 -4.85 7.30 -7.28
N LEU A 405 -4.61 6.02 -7.51
CA LEU A 405 -3.80 5.18 -6.64
C LEU A 405 -2.76 4.40 -7.45
N CYS A 406 -1.64 4.07 -6.82
CA CYS A 406 -0.73 3.03 -7.26
C CYS A 406 -0.18 2.30 -6.03
N LEU A 407 -0.43 1.00 -5.93
CA LEU A 407 -0.05 0.15 -4.81
C LEU A 407 0.86 -0.96 -5.33
N VAL A 408 2.10 -1.01 -4.82
CA VAL A 408 3.07 -2.06 -5.15
C VAL A 408 3.74 -2.55 -3.88
N GLY A 409 3.50 -3.81 -3.53
CA GLY A 409 3.93 -4.38 -2.26
C GLY A 409 3.40 -3.55 -1.10
N ASN A 410 4.32 -2.97 -0.32
CA ASN A 410 4.01 -2.14 0.85
C ASN A 410 4.11 -0.64 0.58
N GLN A 411 4.15 -0.22 -0.69
CA GLN A 411 4.23 1.18 -1.08
C GLN A 411 2.94 1.61 -1.76
N LEU A 412 2.30 2.64 -1.20
CA LEU A 412 1.11 3.26 -1.75
C LEU A 412 1.43 4.70 -2.18
N LEU A 413 1.15 5.01 -3.44
CA LEU A 413 1.15 6.37 -3.97
C LEU A 413 -0.30 6.83 -4.12
N VAL A 414 -0.60 8.01 -3.57
CA VAL A 414 -1.93 8.59 -3.61
C VAL A 414 -1.91 9.92 -4.35
N GLY A 415 -2.77 10.05 -5.36
CA GLY A 415 -2.99 11.29 -6.09
C GLY A 415 -3.97 12.21 -5.38
N ALA A 416 -3.61 13.50 -5.30
CA ALA A 416 -4.46 14.60 -4.87
C ALA A 416 -4.57 15.62 -6.01
N MET A 417 -5.45 15.34 -6.98
CA MET A 417 -5.50 16.03 -8.27
C MET A 417 -5.64 17.55 -8.17
N ALA A 418 -6.34 18.03 -7.13
CA ALA A 418 -6.59 19.44 -6.91
C ALA A 418 -5.75 20.01 -5.76
N SER A 419 -4.72 19.29 -5.32
CA SER A 419 -3.80 19.82 -4.32
C SER A 419 -3.19 21.12 -4.83
N ASN A 420 -3.23 22.13 -3.98
CA ASN A 420 -2.68 23.44 -4.29
C ASN A 420 -1.14 23.45 -4.22
N THR A 421 -0.51 22.29 -3.92
CA THR A 421 0.94 22.12 -3.74
C THR A 421 1.55 23.12 -2.76
N LYS A 422 0.74 23.70 -1.87
CA LYS A 422 1.24 24.64 -0.88
C LYS A 422 2.17 23.88 0.04
N THR A 423 3.31 24.48 0.30
CA THR A 423 4.21 24.02 1.34
C THR A 423 3.56 24.32 2.68
N TYR A 424 3.26 23.27 3.43
CA TYR A 424 2.72 23.41 4.77
C TYR A 424 3.83 23.38 5.83
N THR A 425 5.09 23.33 5.40
CA THR A 425 6.29 23.50 6.23
C THR A 425 6.17 24.73 7.12
N THR A 426 6.17 24.50 8.43
CA THR A 426 6.31 25.56 9.41
C THR A 426 7.79 25.85 9.59
N TRP A 427 8.22 27.07 9.24
CA TRP A 427 9.63 27.47 9.30
C TRP A 427 10.06 27.94 10.69
N ASP A 428 9.09 28.28 11.54
CA ASP A 428 9.30 28.77 12.89
C ASP A 428 9.05 27.70 13.98
N PHE A 429 8.54 26.53 13.59
CA PHE A 429 8.21 25.41 14.49
C PHE A 429 7.19 25.76 15.59
N GLU A 430 6.46 26.87 15.45
CA GLU A 430 5.55 27.36 16.49
C GLU A 430 4.25 26.56 16.59
N THR A 431 4.06 25.56 15.72
CA THR A 431 3.02 24.53 15.85
C THR A 431 3.37 23.46 16.90
N GLY A 432 4.60 23.48 17.44
CA GLY A 432 5.07 22.51 18.43
C GLY A 432 5.33 21.12 17.87
N ASP A 433 5.36 20.98 16.54
CA ASP A 433 5.64 19.77 15.79
C ASP A 433 6.54 20.07 14.58
N LEU A 434 6.92 19.01 13.85
CA LEU A 434 7.77 19.09 12.66
C LEU A 434 6.92 19.15 11.38
N LYS A 435 5.79 19.88 11.39
CA LYS A 435 4.86 19.92 10.26
C LYS A 435 5.58 20.35 8.96
N GLY A 436 5.47 19.50 7.93
CA GLY A 436 6.11 19.70 6.63
C GLY A 436 7.63 19.52 6.64
N TRP A 437 8.18 18.83 7.65
CA TRP A 437 9.55 18.36 7.72
C TRP A 437 9.60 16.84 7.90
N THR A 438 10.53 16.19 7.21
CA THR A 438 10.79 14.76 7.33
C THR A 438 12.09 14.54 8.11
N ALA A 439 11.98 13.83 9.23
CA ALA A 439 13.12 13.44 10.06
C ALA A 439 13.62 12.03 9.71
N THR A 440 14.93 11.84 9.81
CA THR A 440 15.58 10.52 9.76
C THR A 440 16.61 10.43 10.89
N GLY A 441 16.86 9.22 11.40
CA GLY A 441 17.70 9.01 12.57
C GLY A 441 17.02 9.41 13.88
N ASP A 442 17.78 9.40 14.97
CA ASP A 442 17.29 9.55 16.35
C ASP A 442 17.43 11.00 16.89
N ALA A 443 18.22 11.86 16.24
CA ALA A 443 18.45 13.24 16.69
C ALA A 443 17.18 14.11 16.80
N PHE A 444 16.13 13.78 16.06
CA PHE A 444 14.91 14.58 15.95
C PHE A 444 13.72 14.02 16.73
N GLU A 445 13.88 12.91 17.47
CA GLU A 445 12.79 12.25 18.22
C GLU A 445 12.10 13.16 19.24
N HIS A 446 12.83 14.12 19.81
CA HIS A 446 12.36 15.01 20.87
C HIS A 446 12.22 16.47 20.42
N GLN A 447 12.02 16.69 19.11
CA GLN A 447 11.96 18.02 18.48
C GLN A 447 10.52 18.39 18.07
N PRO A 448 10.19 19.69 17.97
CA PRO A 448 11.02 20.85 18.31
C PRO A 448 11.19 21.07 19.81
N THR A 449 12.27 21.75 20.20
CA THR A 449 12.58 22.07 21.60
C THR A 449 11.76 23.28 22.09
N TYR A 450 11.04 23.11 23.20
CA TYR A 450 10.26 24.14 23.86
C TYR A 450 11.10 24.99 24.82
N GLY A 451 11.05 26.32 24.63
CA GLY A 451 11.68 27.32 25.49
C GLY A 451 13.21 27.27 25.47
N ASP A 452 13.87 28.24 26.09
CA ASP A 452 15.34 28.32 26.06
C ASP A 452 15.98 27.28 26.99
N ASN A 453 16.06 26.03 26.51
CA ASN A 453 16.44 24.89 27.32
C ASN A 453 17.91 24.92 27.76
N SER A 454 18.80 25.38 26.87
CA SER A 454 20.24 25.55 27.12
C SER A 454 20.56 26.42 28.35
N ARG A 455 19.65 27.33 28.78
CA ARG A 455 19.79 28.15 30.01
C ARG A 455 19.72 27.35 31.30
N TYR A 456 19.27 26.11 31.26
CA TYR A 456 19.04 25.29 32.45
C TYR A 456 20.00 24.10 32.54
N ARG A 457 20.99 24.00 31.65
CA ARG A 457 22.02 22.95 31.66
C ARG A 457 23.43 23.52 31.48
N SER A 458 24.44 22.70 31.77
CA SER A 458 25.85 23.05 31.55
C SER A 458 26.23 22.94 30.08
N VAL A 459 27.13 23.81 29.59
CA VAL A 459 27.48 23.91 28.16
C VAL A 459 28.97 24.30 27.92
N TYR A 460 29.67 23.64 26.99
CA TYR A 460 31.05 23.87 26.50
C TYR A 460 32.18 24.02 27.57
N HIS A 461 33.44 24.01 27.09
CA HIS A 461 34.65 24.37 27.86
C HIS A 461 34.88 25.90 27.88
N GLY A 462 34.33 26.61 28.86
CA GLY A 462 34.67 28.02 29.16
C GLY A 462 35.68 28.18 30.30
N PHE A 463 36.50 29.25 30.27
CA PHE A 463 37.57 29.57 31.24
C PHE A 463 37.09 29.66 32.72
N GLY A 464 37.67 28.83 33.59
CA GLY A 464 37.49 28.81 35.05
C GLY A 464 37.99 27.49 35.65
N ASP A 465 38.28 27.42 36.95
CA ASP A 465 38.80 26.19 37.58
C ASP A 465 37.79 25.01 37.54
N ASN A 466 38.30 23.79 37.76
CA ASN A 466 37.59 22.49 37.68
C ASN A 466 36.30 22.35 38.51
N ARG A 467 35.86 23.38 39.25
CA ARG A 467 34.60 23.39 40.00
C ARG A 467 33.51 24.30 39.39
N SER A 468 33.83 25.05 38.34
CA SER A 468 32.92 26.01 37.67
C SER A 468 32.93 25.89 36.14
N HIS A 469 33.00 24.65 35.64
CA HIS A 469 32.92 24.36 34.20
C HIS A 469 31.47 24.48 33.68
N GLY A 470 31.30 25.08 32.50
CA GLY A 470 30.06 25.10 31.72
C GLY A 470 28.90 25.85 32.37
N LYS A 471 28.99 27.18 32.46
CA LYS A 471 27.82 28.00 32.77
C LYS A 471 26.77 27.85 31.66
N ALA A 472 25.51 27.78 32.06
CA ALA A 472 24.40 27.76 31.13
C ALA A 472 24.46 28.96 30.17
N GLN A 473 24.26 28.68 28.89
CA GLN A 473 24.22 29.68 27.84
C GLN A 473 22.80 29.79 27.34
N SER A 474 22.41 30.97 26.87
CA SER A 474 21.11 31.17 26.24
C SER A 474 21.24 30.90 24.76
N ALA A 475 20.37 30.07 24.22
CA ALA A 475 20.27 29.86 22.77
C ALA A 475 19.87 31.16 22.06
N ASN A 476 19.21 32.09 22.76
CA ASN A 476 18.73 33.34 22.18
C ASN A 476 17.87 33.09 20.92
N HIS A 477 17.10 32.00 20.98
CA HIS A 477 16.13 31.63 19.95
C HIS A 477 14.99 32.66 19.86
N ARG A 478 14.14 32.52 18.84
CA ARG A 478 13.00 33.39 18.59
C ARG A 478 11.74 32.55 18.63
N GLY A 479 10.71 33.03 19.34
CA GLY A 479 9.47 32.28 19.51
C GLY A 479 9.52 31.40 20.76
N ASN A 480 8.70 30.36 20.79
CA ASN A 480 8.68 29.36 21.85
C ASN A 480 9.49 28.13 21.45
N TYR A 481 9.66 27.87 20.15
CA TYR A 481 10.26 26.64 19.64
C TYR A 481 11.50 26.89 18.79
N TYR A 482 12.39 25.91 18.78
CA TYR A 482 13.53 25.83 17.86
C TYR A 482 14.00 24.38 17.74
N ILE A 483 14.84 24.09 16.76
CA ILE A 483 15.51 22.79 16.64
C ILE A 483 16.81 22.81 17.43
N GLY A 484 16.88 21.98 18.47
CA GLY A 484 18.06 21.79 19.31
C GLY A 484 18.32 20.30 19.49
N THR A 485 19.08 19.69 18.60
CA THR A 485 19.32 18.23 18.55
C THR A 485 20.03 17.67 19.79
N TYR A 486 20.77 18.50 20.55
CA TYR A 486 21.30 18.11 21.86
C TYR A 486 20.21 18.04 22.94
N GLU A 487 19.17 18.84 22.80
CA GLU A 487 18.13 19.06 23.81
C GLU A 487 17.10 17.95 23.82
N GLN A 488 16.46 17.74 24.98
CA GLN A 488 15.37 16.78 25.15
C GLN A 488 14.25 17.45 25.94
N ARG A 489 13.58 18.42 25.30
CA ARG A 489 12.46 19.15 25.89
C ARG A 489 11.41 19.51 24.82
N PRO A 490 10.60 18.54 24.37
CA PRO A 490 9.53 18.81 23.42
C PRO A 490 8.36 19.60 24.05
N GLY A 491 7.49 20.12 23.18
CA GLY A 491 6.17 20.63 23.56
C GLY A 491 5.22 19.53 24.05
N ASN A 492 4.06 19.88 24.58
CA ASN A 492 3.03 18.95 25.02
C ASN A 492 2.14 18.44 23.85
N GLY A 493 2.77 18.17 22.71
CA GLY A 493 2.09 17.75 21.48
C GLY A 493 1.30 18.87 20.78
N ARG A 494 0.80 18.58 19.57
CA ARG A 494 0.13 19.54 18.67
C ARG A 494 -1.13 20.18 19.30
N SER A 495 -1.85 19.45 20.14
CA SER A 495 -3.07 19.94 20.80
C SER A 495 -2.81 20.89 21.98
N ASP A 496 -1.59 20.90 22.52
CA ASP A 496 -1.17 21.76 23.64
C ASP A 496 0.24 22.34 23.41
N TYR A 497 0.47 22.87 22.21
CA TYR A 497 1.76 23.43 21.80
C TYR A 497 2.17 24.68 22.60
N LEU A 498 1.29 25.27 23.41
CA LEU A 498 1.62 26.42 24.25
C LEU A 498 2.34 26.02 25.55
N ASN A 499 2.46 24.73 25.84
CA ASN A 499 3.08 24.22 27.07
C ASN A 499 4.17 23.17 26.77
N PRO A 500 5.19 23.04 27.64
CA PRO A 500 6.17 21.96 27.52
C PRO A 500 5.56 20.61 27.92
N SER A 501 6.12 19.53 27.39
CA SER A 501 5.78 18.18 27.86
C SER A 501 6.08 18.04 29.37
N PRO A 502 5.16 17.47 30.17
CA PRO A 502 5.34 17.30 31.61
C PRO A 502 6.46 16.29 31.96
N SER A 503 6.83 15.42 31.03
CA SER A 503 7.85 14.39 31.21
C SER A 503 9.29 14.94 31.13
N TYR A 504 9.46 16.12 30.54
CA TYR A 504 10.79 16.68 30.22
C TYR A 504 10.98 18.04 30.89
N ALA A 505 11.70 18.02 32.02
CA ALA A 505 12.00 19.23 32.78
C ALA A 505 12.95 20.17 32.02
N ALA A 506 12.95 21.45 32.42
CA ALA A 506 13.90 22.42 31.90
C ALA A 506 15.35 21.98 32.17
N GLY A 507 16.17 21.94 31.11
CA GLY A 507 17.56 21.50 31.14
C GLY A 507 17.78 20.04 30.73
N ASN A 508 16.71 19.26 30.49
CA ASN A 508 16.86 17.88 29.99
C ASN A 508 17.51 17.85 28.60
N TYR A 509 18.38 16.87 28.38
CA TYR A 509 19.15 16.74 27.15
C TYR A 509 19.38 15.27 26.79
N GLN A 510 19.52 15.01 25.50
CA GLN A 510 19.82 13.69 24.93
C GLN A 510 21.31 13.50 24.63
N GLY A 511 22.07 14.60 24.47
CA GLY A 511 23.51 14.57 24.19
C GLY A 511 23.84 14.55 22.70
N ASP A 512 25.11 14.33 22.37
CA ASP A 512 25.64 14.34 20.98
C ASP A 512 25.63 12.96 20.29
N GLY A 513 25.20 11.91 20.99
CA GLY A 513 25.13 10.55 20.44
C GLY A 513 24.16 10.41 19.26
N PRO A 514 22.93 10.96 19.37
CA PRO A 514 21.95 10.93 18.30
C PRO A 514 22.40 11.66 17.03
N VAL A 515 22.08 11.10 15.87
CA VAL A 515 22.40 11.64 14.55
C VAL A 515 21.18 11.55 13.62
N GLY A 516 21.12 12.40 12.60
CA GLY A 516 19.98 12.39 11.69
C GLY A 516 19.98 13.51 10.67
N LYS A 517 18.92 13.55 9.86
CA LYS A 517 18.62 14.67 8.96
C LYS A 517 17.17 15.11 9.12
N LEU A 518 16.95 16.42 9.06
CA LEU A 518 15.62 17.03 9.01
C LEU A 518 15.51 17.82 7.69
N THR A 519 14.59 17.39 6.82
CA THR A 519 14.44 17.92 5.46
C THR A 519 13.05 18.52 5.30
N SER A 520 12.94 19.76 4.84
CA SER A 520 11.64 20.38 4.57
C SER A 520 10.99 19.78 3.32
N GLN A 521 9.69 19.98 3.15
CA GLN A 521 9.07 19.87 1.82
C GLN A 521 9.77 20.82 0.83
N PRO A 522 9.80 20.50 -0.48
CA PRO A 522 10.27 21.42 -1.51
C PRO A 522 9.46 22.71 -1.51
N PHE A 523 10.11 23.85 -1.68
CA PHE A 523 9.45 25.16 -1.65
C PHE A 523 9.98 26.09 -2.74
N LEU A 524 9.15 27.07 -3.13
CA LEU A 524 9.53 28.12 -4.05
C LEU A 524 10.22 29.27 -3.29
N ILE A 525 11.42 29.64 -3.73
CA ILE A 525 12.11 30.84 -3.25
C ILE A 525 11.53 32.05 -3.98
N LEU A 526 10.79 32.90 -3.27
CA LEU A 526 10.08 34.05 -3.86
C LEU A 526 10.83 35.39 -3.72
N GLY A 527 11.94 35.43 -3.00
CA GLY A 527 12.71 36.65 -2.78
C GLY A 527 14.21 36.40 -2.76
N ASP A 528 14.99 37.47 -2.69
CA ASP A 528 16.43 37.45 -2.93
C ASP A 528 17.27 36.99 -1.73
N SER A 529 16.65 36.70 -0.58
CA SER A 529 17.39 36.24 0.60
C SER A 529 16.60 35.30 1.49
N ILE A 530 17.32 34.38 2.13
CA ILE A 530 16.80 33.52 3.20
C ILE A 530 17.51 33.91 4.51
N THR A 531 16.74 34.15 5.57
CA THR A 531 17.28 34.55 6.87
C THR A 531 16.83 33.57 7.95
N PHE A 532 17.76 33.11 8.77
CA PHE A 532 17.47 32.24 9.90
C PHE A 532 18.52 32.43 11.00
N TYR A 533 18.32 31.79 12.14
CA TYR A 533 19.21 31.86 13.28
C TYR A 533 19.90 30.50 13.46
N ILE A 534 21.23 30.48 13.54
CA ILE A 534 22.01 29.24 13.75
C ILE A 534 22.91 29.42 14.97
N GLY A 535 22.90 28.43 15.87
CA GLY A 535 23.80 28.25 17.01
C GLY A 535 24.39 26.84 16.99
N GLY A 536 24.97 26.38 18.08
CA GLY A 536 25.51 25.03 18.21
C GLY A 536 26.91 24.86 17.62
N GLY A 537 27.20 23.64 17.14
CA GLY A 537 28.51 23.21 16.65
C GLY A 537 28.99 23.97 15.41
N CYS A 538 30.29 23.85 15.14
CA CYS A 538 30.95 24.56 14.04
C CYS A 538 31.70 23.63 13.07
N ASP A 539 31.41 22.33 13.10
CA ASP A 539 31.99 21.32 12.20
C ASP A 539 31.06 21.08 11.01
N HIS A 540 31.40 21.69 9.87
CA HIS A 540 30.61 21.61 8.63
C HIS A 540 30.57 20.21 7.98
N LEU A 541 31.34 19.26 8.49
CA LEU A 541 31.29 17.85 8.08
C LEU A 541 30.29 17.05 8.90
N LYS A 542 29.83 17.57 10.04
CA LYS A 542 28.98 16.84 10.99
C LYS A 542 27.64 17.51 11.23
N GLU A 543 27.61 18.83 11.41
CA GLU A 543 26.41 19.58 11.79
C GLU A 543 26.32 20.88 11.00
N PHE A 544 25.26 21.02 10.21
CA PHE A 544 25.02 22.20 9.38
C PHE A 544 23.57 22.29 8.94
N VAL A 545 23.17 23.50 8.52
CA VAL A 545 21.98 23.74 7.71
C VAL A 545 22.42 23.92 6.26
N GLU A 546 21.73 23.31 5.30
CA GLU A 546 22.02 23.45 3.88
C GLU A 546 20.78 23.74 3.03
N LEU A 547 20.97 24.41 1.90
CA LEU A 547 19.96 24.60 0.85
C LEU A 547 20.20 23.59 -0.26
N LEU A 548 19.15 22.86 -0.62
CA LEU A 548 19.16 21.94 -1.75
C LEU A 548 18.41 22.55 -2.93
N VAL A 549 19.05 22.60 -4.10
CA VAL A 549 18.42 22.93 -5.39
C VAL A 549 18.60 21.72 -6.30
N ASP A 550 17.50 21.16 -6.80
CA ASP A 550 17.47 19.91 -7.57
C ASP A 550 18.19 18.75 -6.86
N GLY A 551 18.07 18.69 -5.53
CA GLY A 551 18.71 17.69 -4.67
C GLY A 551 20.21 17.93 -4.41
N LEU A 552 20.79 18.99 -4.97
CA LEU A 552 22.21 19.33 -4.80
C LEU A 552 22.39 20.41 -3.74
N SER A 553 23.37 20.23 -2.84
CA SER A 553 23.74 21.23 -1.83
C SER A 553 24.40 22.44 -2.50
N VAL A 554 23.72 23.58 -2.46
CA VAL A 554 24.21 24.84 -3.06
C VAL A 554 24.69 25.85 -2.02
N MET A 555 24.19 25.77 -0.79
CA MET A 555 24.61 26.63 0.31
C MET A 555 24.65 25.85 1.61
N ARG A 556 25.55 26.22 2.52
CA ARG A 556 25.70 25.58 3.83
C ARG A 556 26.12 26.59 4.89
N SER A 557 25.66 26.40 6.12
CA SER A 557 26.09 27.20 7.27
C SER A 557 26.05 26.39 8.56
N THR A 558 26.97 26.68 9.46
CA THR A 558 27.10 26.04 10.77
C THR A 558 26.87 27.06 11.89
N GLY A 559 26.75 26.58 13.12
CA GLY A 559 26.95 27.41 14.31
C GLY A 559 28.40 27.86 14.48
N LYS A 560 28.67 28.51 15.61
CA LYS A 560 29.99 29.05 15.98
C LYS A 560 30.56 28.40 17.24
N CYS A 561 30.26 27.12 17.44
CA CYS A 561 30.60 26.37 18.65
C CYS A 561 30.12 27.11 19.91
N ASN A 562 28.86 27.55 19.85
CA ASN A 562 28.21 28.39 20.87
C ASN A 562 26.69 28.18 20.78
N GLU A 563 26.00 27.97 21.90
CA GLU A 563 24.54 27.78 21.92
C GLU A 563 23.80 28.99 21.35
N ARG A 564 24.37 30.18 21.56
CA ARG A 564 23.75 31.43 21.16
C ARG A 564 23.61 31.48 19.65
N MET A 565 22.37 31.38 19.20
CA MET A 565 22.01 31.51 17.82
C MET A 565 22.23 32.94 17.32
N GLN A 566 22.82 33.04 16.13
CA GLN A 566 23.08 34.29 15.44
C GLN A 566 22.38 34.30 14.10
N LYS A 567 21.95 35.48 13.67
CA LYS A 567 21.34 35.67 12.35
C LYS A 567 22.35 35.32 11.26
N VAL A 568 21.95 34.41 10.39
CA VAL A 568 22.61 34.04 9.13
C VAL A 568 21.70 34.50 8.00
N VAL A 569 22.31 35.03 6.94
CA VAL A 569 21.60 35.47 5.74
C VAL A 569 22.26 34.81 4.54
N TRP A 570 21.46 34.13 3.74
CA TRP A 570 21.83 33.64 2.43
C TRP A 570 21.27 34.58 1.37
N ASP A 571 22.10 34.95 0.41
CA ASP A 571 21.69 35.62 -0.83
C ASP A 571 21.33 34.54 -1.84
N VAL A 572 20.07 34.50 -2.27
CA VAL A 572 19.50 33.49 -3.16
C VAL A 572 19.01 34.12 -4.46
N THR A 573 19.57 35.27 -4.83
CA THR A 573 19.30 35.90 -6.12
C THR A 573 19.69 34.93 -7.26
N PRO A 574 18.81 34.70 -8.26
CA PRO A 574 19.05 33.75 -9.36
C PRO A 574 20.27 34.01 -10.24
#